data_AF-A0AA42SEU2-F1
#
_entry.id   AF-A0AA42SEU2-F1
#
_cell.length_a   1.000
_cell.length_b   1.000
_cell.length_c   1.000
_cell.angle_alpha   90.00
_cell.angle_beta   90.00
_cell.angle_gamma   90.00
#
_symmetry.space_group_name_H-M   'P 1'
#
loop_
_entity.id
_entity.type
_entity.pdbx_description
1 polymer ?
#
loop_
_entity_poly.entity_id
_entity_poly.type
_entity_poly.pdbx_seq_one_letter_code
_entity_poly.pdbx_strand_id
1 'polypeptide(L)'
;MSNIYEILRPKKGYAYTDEQIVDYSLISISIPTNKKNKGNSRIYGDIEEANFKNIVDIIISLCSRYNLDYKETAYTLLICLAESGFNPDAAAGTTSAAGLAQYTKDTANAFRKRAKELIGVDIDMRGNNVFDATIGSYGVLVAFLFNKELAINWGFKPSDEKYWQLIYMLHHDGPGYYNDDRGKQRAYNFKWRKDAIRAYERIFKQKLVLLTALLKQKVETKIKLTDNNCSDVENKNYILATVKNSSNEKPSHLSMDRGNETEINVIFGKTNSKGESKSILSRIGDEIITIILPDNYKDLIHTSST
;
A
#
# COMPACT_ATOMS: atom_id res chain seq x y z
N MET A 1 -13.97 -0.95 -18.87
CA MET A 1 -12.68 -1.46 -18.35
C MET A 1 -12.66 -1.20 -16.86
N SER A 2 -12.34 -2.20 -16.03
CA SER A 2 -12.31 -1.98 -14.59
C SER A 2 -11.01 -1.32 -14.14
N ASN A 3 -11.11 -0.29 -13.30
CA ASN A 3 -9.96 0.36 -12.66
C ASN A 3 -9.54 -0.37 -11.37
N ILE A 4 -8.43 0.06 -10.76
CA ILE A 4 -7.90 -0.58 -9.55
C ILE A 4 -8.91 -0.60 -8.39
N TYR A 5 -9.69 0.46 -8.21
CA TYR A 5 -10.64 0.59 -7.11
C TYR A 5 -11.86 -0.32 -7.31
N GLU A 6 -12.27 -0.58 -8.54
CA GLU A 6 -13.34 -1.54 -8.84
C GLU A 6 -12.93 -2.97 -8.49
N ILE A 7 -11.68 -3.36 -8.80
CA ILE A 7 -11.15 -4.69 -8.44
C ILE A 7 -11.00 -4.86 -6.93
N LEU A 8 -10.62 -3.77 -6.24
CA LEU A 8 -10.38 -3.71 -4.81
C LEU A 8 -11.62 -3.35 -3.98
N ARG A 9 -12.77 -3.10 -4.61
CA ARG A 9 -13.97 -2.65 -3.91
C ARG A 9 -14.37 -3.67 -2.84
N PRO A 10 -14.39 -3.29 -1.56
CA PRO A 10 -14.72 -4.23 -0.49
C PRO A 10 -16.20 -4.57 -0.51
N LYS A 11 -16.52 -5.75 0.05
CA LYS A 11 -17.90 -6.14 0.35
C LYS A 11 -18.03 -6.24 1.85
N LYS A 12 -19.06 -5.58 2.41
CA LYS A 12 -19.36 -5.67 3.83
C LYS A 12 -19.59 -7.13 4.24
N GLY A 13 -18.91 -7.55 5.29
CA GLY A 13 -19.06 -8.87 5.91
C GLY A 13 -20.26 -8.96 6.83
N TYR A 14 -20.37 -10.08 7.55
CA TYR A 14 -21.37 -10.27 8.59
C TYR A 14 -20.85 -9.74 9.94
N ALA A 15 -21.77 -9.23 10.76
CA ALA A 15 -21.48 -8.94 12.16
C ALA A 15 -21.27 -10.25 12.93
N TYR A 16 -20.43 -10.21 13.97
CA TYR A 16 -20.32 -11.29 14.93
C TYR A 16 -21.54 -11.27 15.86
N THR A 17 -22.01 -12.44 16.29
CA THR A 17 -23.03 -12.55 17.34
C THR A 17 -22.38 -12.41 18.72
N ASP A 18 -23.18 -12.08 19.74
CA ASP A 18 -22.68 -11.91 21.11
C ASP A 18 -21.96 -13.18 21.61
N GLU A 19 -22.44 -14.37 21.24
CA GLU A 19 -21.82 -15.65 21.62
C GLU A 19 -20.46 -15.91 20.93
N GLN A 20 -20.19 -15.23 19.81
CA GLN A 20 -18.92 -15.33 19.11
C GLN A 20 -17.87 -14.36 19.65
N ILE A 21 -18.30 -13.33 20.39
CA ILE A 21 -17.44 -12.26 20.87
C ILE A 21 -16.74 -12.71 22.14
N VAL A 22 -15.41 -12.78 22.09
CA VAL A 22 -14.57 -13.08 23.25
C VAL A 22 -14.16 -11.79 23.96
N ASP A 23 -13.97 -11.84 25.28
CA ASP A 23 -13.74 -10.65 26.13
C ASP A 23 -12.51 -9.82 25.74
N TYR A 24 -11.48 -10.45 25.18
CA TYR A 24 -10.25 -9.78 24.73
C TYR A 24 -10.31 -9.29 23.28
N SER A 25 -11.46 -9.42 22.61
CA SER A 25 -11.72 -8.82 21.31
C SER A 25 -11.72 -7.29 21.41
N LEU A 26 -11.31 -6.63 20.33
CA LEU A 26 -11.33 -5.18 20.21
C LEU A 26 -12.63 -4.64 19.60
N ILE A 27 -13.63 -5.51 19.37
CA ILE A 27 -14.90 -5.16 18.71
C ILE A 27 -15.77 -4.18 19.52
N SER A 28 -15.64 -4.19 20.85
CA SER A 28 -16.38 -3.31 21.76
C SER A 28 -15.80 -1.90 21.87
N ILE A 29 -14.58 -1.68 21.36
CA ILE A 29 -13.94 -0.36 21.40
C ILE A 29 -14.71 0.58 20.47
N SER A 30 -15.15 1.72 21.00
CA SER A 30 -15.86 2.75 20.22
C SER A 30 -14.98 3.35 19.12
N ILE A 31 -15.58 3.62 17.95
CA ILE A 31 -14.90 4.31 16.84
C ILE A 31 -14.98 5.82 17.09
N PRO A 32 -13.85 6.55 17.18
CA PRO A 32 -13.87 7.99 17.39
C PRO A 32 -14.58 8.71 16.23
N THR A 33 -15.50 9.63 16.57
CA THR A 33 -16.33 10.33 15.57
C THR A 33 -15.52 11.15 14.58
N ASN A 34 -14.47 11.83 15.04
CA ASN A 34 -13.63 12.75 14.26
C ASN A 34 -12.42 12.06 13.58
N LYS A 35 -12.37 10.71 13.59
CA LYS A 35 -11.29 9.96 12.98
C LYS A 35 -11.35 10.07 11.45
N LYS A 36 -10.25 10.47 10.83
CA LYS A 36 -10.09 10.45 9.36
C LYS A 36 -9.96 9.00 8.86
N ASN A 37 -10.45 8.73 7.65
CA ASN A 37 -10.38 7.40 7.04
C ASN A 37 -10.95 6.28 7.95
N LYS A 38 -12.07 6.53 8.62
CA LYS A 38 -12.69 5.53 9.51
C LYS A 38 -13.61 4.58 8.75
N GLY A 39 -13.81 3.40 9.32
CA GLY A 39 -14.94 2.52 8.98
C GLY A 39 -16.26 3.02 9.57
N ASN A 40 -17.36 2.50 9.04
CA ASN A 40 -18.71 2.76 9.57
C ASN A 40 -19.03 1.87 10.78
N SER A 41 -18.33 0.74 10.91
CA SER A 41 -18.41 -0.17 12.05
C SER A 41 -17.11 -0.98 12.20
N ARG A 42 -17.10 -1.92 13.14
CA ARG A 42 -16.02 -2.91 13.31
C ARG A 42 -16.09 -4.08 12.31
N ILE A 43 -17.06 -4.06 11.40
CA ILE A 43 -17.28 -5.16 10.45
C ILE A 43 -16.33 -5.04 9.26
N TYR A 44 -15.77 -6.17 8.83
CA TYR A 44 -15.00 -6.29 7.59
C TYR A 44 -15.68 -5.54 6.43
N GLY A 45 -14.92 -4.74 5.69
CA GLY A 45 -15.36 -4.07 4.47
C GLY A 45 -16.48 -3.03 4.67
N ASP A 46 -16.85 -2.70 5.91
CA ASP A 46 -17.85 -1.66 6.20
C ASP A 46 -17.21 -0.28 6.26
N ILE A 47 -16.93 0.27 5.09
CA ILE A 47 -16.19 1.53 4.91
C ILE A 47 -16.77 2.30 3.71
N GLU A 48 -16.76 3.64 3.81
CA GLU A 48 -17.15 4.52 2.70
C GLU A 48 -16.18 4.46 1.53
N GLU A 49 -16.70 4.72 0.32
CA GLU A 49 -15.92 4.66 -0.91
C GLU A 49 -14.69 5.58 -0.91
N ALA A 50 -14.86 6.82 -0.47
CA ALA A 50 -13.76 7.78 -0.41
C ALA A 50 -12.65 7.33 0.54
N ASN A 51 -13.01 6.77 1.70
CA ASN A 51 -12.04 6.34 2.72
C ASN A 51 -11.25 5.12 2.25
N PHE A 52 -11.88 4.11 1.64
CA PHE A 52 -11.11 2.94 1.16
C PHE A 52 -10.18 3.32 0.00
N LYS A 53 -10.60 4.20 -0.92
CA LYS A 53 -9.74 4.69 -2.00
C LYS A 53 -8.50 5.39 -1.45
N ASN A 54 -8.68 6.26 -0.46
CA ASN A 54 -7.56 6.93 0.20
C ASN A 54 -6.60 5.92 0.87
N ILE A 55 -7.11 4.86 1.50
CA ILE A 55 -6.26 3.82 2.10
C ILE A 55 -5.49 3.03 1.02
N VAL A 56 -6.13 2.70 -0.10
CA VAL A 56 -5.46 2.10 -1.26
C VAL A 56 -4.32 2.99 -1.75
N ASP A 57 -4.55 4.30 -1.86
CA ASP A 57 -3.56 5.28 -2.31
C ASP A 57 -2.39 5.41 -1.32
N ILE A 58 -2.66 5.42 -0.01
CA ILE A 58 -1.63 5.40 1.03
C ILE A 58 -0.75 4.16 0.89
N ILE A 59 -1.35 2.97 0.75
CA ILE A 59 -0.59 1.71 0.60
C ILE A 59 0.26 1.73 -0.67
N ILE A 60 -0.29 2.14 -1.81
CA ILE A 60 0.46 2.26 -3.07
C ILE A 60 1.64 3.23 -2.91
N SER A 61 1.41 4.39 -2.29
CA SER A 61 2.46 5.38 -2.05
C SER A 61 3.57 4.82 -1.16
N LEU A 62 3.22 4.06 -0.12
CA LEU A 62 4.20 3.36 0.72
C LEU A 62 4.97 2.31 -0.09
N CYS A 63 4.29 1.40 -0.78
CA CYS A 63 4.96 0.36 -1.59
C CYS A 63 5.96 0.98 -2.59
N SER A 64 5.55 2.05 -3.28
CA SER A 64 6.40 2.83 -4.18
C SER A 64 7.63 3.41 -3.46
N ARG A 65 7.46 4.12 -2.34
CA ARG A 65 8.59 4.67 -1.55
C ARG A 65 9.58 3.61 -1.05
N TYR A 66 9.10 2.40 -0.78
CA TYR A 66 9.92 1.27 -0.37
C TYR A 66 10.38 0.40 -1.55
N ASN A 67 10.26 0.90 -2.78
CA ASN A 67 10.78 0.29 -4.01
C ASN A 67 10.24 -1.13 -4.26
N LEU A 68 8.99 -1.41 -3.84
CA LEU A 68 8.31 -2.66 -4.15
C LEU A 68 7.95 -2.70 -5.63
N ASP A 69 8.01 -3.90 -6.21
CA ASP A 69 7.54 -4.11 -7.57
C ASP A 69 5.99 -4.06 -7.66
N TYR A 70 5.45 -4.01 -8.87
CA TYR A 70 4.00 -3.92 -9.07
C TYR A 70 3.22 -5.14 -8.57
N LYS A 71 3.83 -6.34 -8.64
CA LYS A 71 3.22 -7.58 -8.14
C LYS A 71 3.24 -7.61 -6.61
N GLU A 72 4.33 -7.16 -5.99
CA GLU A 72 4.45 -6.97 -4.55
C GLU A 72 3.46 -5.93 -4.02
N THR A 73 3.30 -4.81 -4.74
CA THR A 73 2.31 -3.77 -4.42
C THR A 73 0.88 -4.33 -4.50
N ALA A 74 0.56 -5.03 -5.60
CA ALA A 74 -0.73 -5.70 -5.75
C ALA A 74 -0.98 -6.71 -4.62
N TYR A 75 0.02 -7.49 -4.25
CA TYR A 75 -0.09 -8.46 -3.18
C TYR A 75 -0.35 -7.80 -1.82
N THR A 76 0.35 -6.70 -1.52
CA THR A 76 0.17 -5.92 -0.28
C THR A 76 -1.26 -5.37 -0.17
N LEU A 77 -1.81 -4.85 -1.27
CA LEU A 77 -3.21 -4.42 -1.34
C LEU A 77 -4.18 -5.59 -1.11
N LEU A 78 -3.87 -6.77 -1.65
CA LEU A 78 -4.73 -7.95 -1.51
C LEU A 78 -4.72 -8.55 -0.10
N ILE A 79 -3.62 -8.42 0.67
CA ILE A 79 -3.61 -8.72 2.11
C ILE A 79 -4.65 -7.84 2.81
N CYS A 80 -4.58 -6.52 2.61
CA CYS A 80 -5.52 -5.58 3.23
C CYS A 80 -6.98 -5.87 2.84
N LEU A 81 -7.21 -6.16 1.55
CA LEU A 81 -8.53 -6.58 1.06
C LEU A 81 -8.99 -7.87 1.75
N ALA A 82 -8.14 -8.89 1.86
CA ALA A 82 -8.52 -10.18 2.42
C ALA A 82 -8.86 -10.13 3.91
N GLU A 83 -8.14 -9.31 4.66
CA GLU A 83 -8.23 -9.29 6.11
C GLU A 83 -9.27 -8.32 6.65
N SER A 84 -9.34 -7.11 6.08
CA SER A 84 -10.22 -6.06 6.62
C SER A 84 -11.18 -5.47 5.60
N GLY A 85 -11.01 -5.79 4.31
CA GLY A 85 -11.76 -5.12 3.25
C GLY A 85 -11.45 -3.63 3.23
N PHE A 86 -10.20 -3.25 3.52
CA PHE A 86 -9.75 -1.88 3.70
C PHE A 86 -10.43 -1.10 4.83
N ASN A 87 -11.22 -1.74 5.70
CA ASN A 87 -11.77 -1.07 6.88
C ASN A 87 -10.69 -1.03 8.00
N PRO A 88 -10.09 0.13 8.32
CA PRO A 88 -9.06 0.21 9.35
C PRO A 88 -9.65 0.05 10.74
N ASP A 89 -10.97 0.14 10.90
CA ASP A 89 -11.68 -0.11 12.14
C ASP A 89 -12.14 -1.58 12.29
N ALA A 90 -11.90 -2.44 11.30
CA ALA A 90 -12.32 -3.85 11.38
C ALA A 90 -11.72 -4.55 12.60
N ALA A 91 -12.53 -5.31 13.33
CA ALA A 91 -12.11 -6.12 14.46
C ALA A 91 -12.83 -7.47 14.47
N ALA A 92 -12.10 -8.54 14.71
CA ALA A 92 -12.65 -9.89 14.83
C ALA A 92 -13.32 -10.08 16.20
N GLY A 93 -14.52 -10.65 16.24
CA GLY A 93 -15.19 -11.02 17.50
C GLY A 93 -14.52 -12.20 18.20
N THR A 94 -13.96 -13.15 17.45
CA THR A 94 -13.44 -14.42 17.99
C THR A 94 -11.98 -14.37 18.44
N THR A 95 -11.27 -13.27 18.16
CA THR A 95 -9.84 -13.10 18.48
C THR A 95 -9.53 -11.65 18.84
N SER A 96 -8.27 -11.34 19.15
CA SER A 96 -7.80 -9.96 19.30
C SER A 96 -7.43 -9.29 17.96
N ALA A 97 -7.71 -9.92 16.83
CA ALA A 97 -7.36 -9.41 15.52
C ALA A 97 -8.10 -8.11 15.19
N ALA A 98 -7.36 -7.09 14.75
CA ALA A 98 -7.92 -5.78 14.43
C ALA A 98 -7.10 -5.01 13.40
N GLY A 99 -7.71 -3.99 12.79
CA GLY A 99 -7.05 -3.10 11.84
C GLY A 99 -6.90 -3.70 10.44
N LEU A 100 -6.14 -3.00 9.60
CA LEU A 100 -6.10 -3.22 8.16
C LEU A 100 -5.64 -4.62 7.71
N ALA A 101 -4.77 -5.27 8.47
CA ALA A 101 -4.40 -6.67 8.25
C ALA A 101 -4.67 -7.56 9.47
N GLN A 102 -5.74 -7.26 10.22
CA GLN A 102 -6.26 -8.10 11.31
C GLN A 102 -5.16 -8.59 12.27
N TYR A 103 -4.38 -7.63 12.77
CA TYR A 103 -3.27 -7.91 13.68
C TYR A 103 -3.82 -8.40 15.01
N THR A 104 -3.48 -9.62 15.41
CA THR A 104 -3.65 -10.02 16.82
C THR A 104 -2.77 -9.15 17.71
N LYS A 105 -3.05 -9.10 19.01
CA LYS A 105 -2.22 -8.36 19.97
C LYS A 105 -0.72 -8.74 19.88
N ASP A 106 -0.43 -10.02 19.69
CA ASP A 106 0.95 -10.50 19.55
C ASP A 106 1.56 -10.11 18.21
N THR A 107 0.78 -10.19 17.12
CA THR A 107 1.21 -9.75 15.79
C THR A 107 1.51 -8.24 15.77
N ALA A 108 0.64 -7.42 16.35
CA ALA A 108 0.84 -5.97 16.46
C ALA A 108 2.12 -5.63 17.24
N ASN A 109 2.36 -6.33 18.36
CA ASN A 109 3.59 -6.18 19.14
C ASN A 109 4.84 -6.62 18.36
N ALA A 110 4.74 -7.72 17.63
CA ALA A 110 5.83 -8.27 16.82
C ALA A 110 6.20 -7.35 15.66
N PHE A 111 5.22 -6.75 14.97
CA PHE A 111 5.45 -5.82 13.87
C PHE A 111 5.95 -4.47 14.35
N ARG A 112 5.45 -3.94 15.47
CA ARG A 112 6.01 -2.75 16.12
C ARG A 112 7.52 -2.87 16.34
N LYS A 113 7.98 -4.01 16.87
CA LYS A 113 9.41 -4.24 17.14
C LYS A 113 10.27 -4.34 15.87
N ARG A 114 9.67 -4.74 14.74
CA ARG A 114 10.36 -4.96 13.47
C ARG A 114 10.29 -3.80 12.50
N ALA A 115 9.34 -2.89 12.67
CA ALA A 115 9.11 -1.80 11.74
C ALA A 115 10.38 -0.96 11.54
N LYS A 116 11.11 -0.66 12.62
CA LYS A 116 12.35 0.11 12.50
C LYS A 116 13.39 -0.56 11.60
N GLU A 117 13.52 -1.88 11.71
CA GLU A 117 14.46 -2.68 10.90
C GLU A 117 13.99 -2.82 9.46
N LEU A 118 12.72 -3.21 9.24
CA LEU A 118 12.19 -3.51 7.91
C LEU A 118 11.90 -2.27 7.07
N ILE A 119 11.48 -1.18 7.70
CA ILE A 119 10.99 0.03 7.01
C ILE A 119 11.56 1.34 7.56
N GLY A 120 12.53 1.30 8.48
CA GLY A 120 13.24 2.50 8.95
C GLY A 120 12.45 3.43 9.89
N VAL A 121 11.18 3.11 10.18
CA VAL A 121 10.28 3.92 11.02
C VAL A 121 9.65 3.11 12.14
N ASP A 122 9.41 3.75 13.28
CA ASP A 122 8.65 3.15 14.38
C ASP A 122 7.14 3.27 14.13
N ILE A 123 6.41 2.20 14.42
CA ILE A 123 4.94 2.20 14.35
C ILE A 123 4.37 1.83 15.72
N ASP A 124 3.49 2.64 16.28
CA ASP A 124 2.81 2.31 17.53
C ASP A 124 1.44 1.72 17.28
N MET A 125 1.32 0.40 17.32
CA MET A 125 0.07 -0.33 17.08
C MET A 125 -0.68 -0.69 18.38
N ARG A 126 -0.36 -0.06 19.52
CA ARG A 126 -0.98 -0.38 20.81
C ARG A 126 -2.37 0.26 20.96
N GLY A 127 -3.27 -0.45 21.64
CA GLY A 127 -4.61 0.07 21.96
C GLY A 127 -5.35 0.52 20.71
N ASN A 128 -5.90 1.74 20.72
CA ASN A 128 -6.67 2.28 19.61
C ASN A 128 -5.84 2.60 18.37
N ASN A 129 -4.50 2.69 18.49
CA ASN A 129 -3.64 3.03 17.36
C ASN A 129 -3.58 1.91 16.31
N VAL A 130 -3.93 0.67 16.66
CA VAL A 130 -4.08 -0.43 15.69
C VAL A 130 -5.13 -0.10 14.61
N PHE A 131 -6.08 0.77 14.95
CA PHE A 131 -7.13 1.20 14.04
C PHE A 131 -6.74 2.43 13.21
N ASP A 132 -5.61 3.11 13.47
CA ASP A 132 -5.20 4.25 12.64
C ASP A 132 -4.86 3.77 11.22
N ALA A 133 -5.42 4.44 10.21
CA ALA A 133 -5.29 4.01 8.83
C ALA A 133 -3.85 4.13 8.31
N THR A 134 -3.09 5.13 8.75
CA THR A 134 -1.70 5.34 8.33
C THR A 134 -0.79 4.33 9.03
N ILE A 135 -0.90 4.19 10.35
CA ILE A 135 -0.16 3.18 11.13
C ILE A 135 -0.48 1.77 10.61
N GLY A 136 -1.77 1.48 10.38
CA GLY A 136 -2.22 0.22 9.80
C GLY A 136 -1.61 -0.01 8.43
N SER A 137 -1.54 0.99 7.55
CA SER A 137 -0.95 0.84 6.21
C SER A 137 0.54 0.49 6.26
N TYR A 138 1.30 1.11 7.18
CA TYR A 138 2.67 0.67 7.46
C TYR A 138 2.72 -0.76 8.01
N GLY A 139 1.78 -1.13 8.87
CA GLY A 139 1.63 -2.50 9.36
C GLY A 139 1.38 -3.53 8.25
N VAL A 140 0.59 -3.19 7.22
CA VAL A 140 0.36 -4.07 6.05
C VAL A 140 1.68 -4.27 5.29
N LEU A 141 2.44 -3.19 5.07
CA LEU A 141 3.75 -3.27 4.41
C LEU A 141 4.73 -4.14 5.21
N VAL A 142 4.82 -3.94 6.53
CA VAL A 142 5.64 -4.77 7.43
C VAL A 142 5.21 -6.24 7.36
N ALA A 143 3.91 -6.51 7.36
CA ALA A 143 3.40 -7.88 7.24
C ALA A 143 3.82 -8.53 5.93
N PHE A 144 3.74 -7.81 4.81
CA PHE A 144 4.17 -8.29 3.51
C PHE A 144 5.69 -8.57 3.50
N LEU A 145 6.51 -7.59 3.87
CA LEU A 145 7.97 -7.69 3.87
C LEU A 145 8.47 -8.81 4.78
N PHE A 146 7.94 -8.92 6.00
CA PHE A 146 8.33 -9.98 6.92
C PHE A 146 8.03 -11.37 6.37
N ASN A 147 6.81 -11.59 5.84
CA ASN A 147 6.42 -12.90 5.33
C ASN A 147 7.13 -13.26 4.02
N LYS A 148 7.43 -12.28 3.17
CA LYS A 148 8.21 -12.50 1.94
C LYS A 148 9.66 -12.90 2.27
N GLU A 149 10.27 -12.24 3.24
CA GLU A 149 11.63 -12.55 3.69
C GLU A 149 11.71 -13.95 4.30
N LEU A 150 10.74 -14.33 5.14
CA LEU A 150 10.64 -15.69 5.66
C LEU A 150 10.53 -16.74 4.56
N ALA A 151 9.69 -16.50 3.54
CA ALA A 151 9.55 -17.41 2.42
C ALA A 151 10.89 -17.60 1.67
N ILE A 152 11.63 -16.52 1.42
CA ILE A 152 12.97 -16.56 0.80
C ILE A 152 13.93 -17.34 1.69
N ASN A 153 13.99 -17.03 2.99
CA ASN A 153 14.87 -17.68 3.95
C ASN A 153 14.60 -19.18 4.11
N TRP A 154 13.39 -19.64 3.77
CA TRP A 154 13.04 -21.06 3.76
C TRP A 154 13.24 -21.73 2.40
N GLY A 155 13.75 -21.01 1.40
CA GLY A 155 14.15 -21.55 0.09
C GLY A 155 13.09 -21.45 -1.01
N PHE A 156 11.99 -20.72 -0.78
CA PHE A 156 10.96 -20.49 -1.80
C PHE A 156 11.37 -19.32 -2.71
N LYS A 157 11.14 -19.46 -4.02
CA LYS A 157 11.60 -18.48 -5.01
C LYS A 157 10.45 -17.62 -5.54
N PRO A 158 10.65 -16.31 -5.77
CA PRO A 158 9.63 -15.43 -6.36
C PRO A 158 9.08 -15.88 -7.72
N SER A 159 9.82 -16.72 -8.45
CA SER A 159 9.38 -17.36 -9.70
C SER A 159 8.25 -18.37 -9.50
N ASP A 160 8.06 -18.90 -8.29
CA ASP A 160 7.18 -20.04 -8.04
C ASP A 160 5.82 -19.58 -7.52
N GLU A 161 4.73 -20.16 -8.00
CA GLU A 161 3.38 -19.83 -7.49
C GLU A 161 3.23 -20.13 -5.99
N LYS A 162 3.90 -21.19 -5.51
CA LYS A 162 3.90 -21.57 -4.09
C LYS A 162 4.52 -20.49 -3.20
N TYR A 163 5.51 -19.74 -3.69
CA TYR A 163 6.07 -18.61 -2.94
C TYR A 163 4.99 -17.55 -2.69
N TRP A 164 4.27 -17.17 -3.73
CA TRP A 164 3.21 -16.18 -3.61
C TRP A 164 2.10 -16.67 -2.71
N GLN A 165 1.66 -17.91 -2.83
CA GLN A 165 0.65 -18.44 -1.90
C GLN A 165 1.16 -18.48 -0.45
N LEU A 166 2.41 -18.88 -0.24
CA LEU A 166 3.03 -18.99 1.08
C LEU A 166 3.00 -17.66 1.86
N ILE A 167 3.22 -16.51 1.21
CA ILE A 167 3.21 -15.21 1.89
C ILE A 167 1.90 -14.98 2.64
N TYR A 168 0.76 -15.19 1.99
CA TYR A 168 -0.55 -15.03 2.65
C TYR A 168 -0.82 -16.15 3.66
N MET A 169 -0.37 -17.37 3.40
CA MET A 169 -0.50 -18.45 4.39
C MET A 169 0.25 -18.14 5.68
N LEU A 170 1.45 -17.55 5.59
CA LEU A 170 2.22 -17.12 6.76
C LEU A 170 1.57 -15.95 7.48
N HIS A 171 0.95 -15.04 6.74
CA HIS A 171 0.17 -13.96 7.33
C HIS A 171 -1.03 -14.48 8.13
N HIS A 172 -1.84 -15.36 7.52
CA HIS A 172 -3.07 -15.87 8.11
C HIS A 172 -2.85 -16.90 9.22
N ASP A 173 -2.04 -17.93 8.95
CA ASP A 173 -1.83 -19.05 9.88
C ASP A 173 -0.67 -18.81 10.86
N GLY A 174 0.14 -17.79 10.60
CA GLY A 174 1.35 -17.50 11.33
C GLY A 174 2.51 -18.45 10.96
N PRO A 175 3.77 -18.02 11.10
CA PRO A 175 4.93 -18.88 10.92
C PRO A 175 5.19 -19.84 12.10
N GLY A 176 4.36 -19.81 13.15
CA GLY A 176 4.72 -20.38 14.47
C GLY A 176 5.69 -19.44 15.18
N TYR A 177 5.36 -18.97 16.37
CA TYR A 177 6.15 -17.91 17.01
C TYR A 177 7.42 -18.49 17.67
N TYR A 178 8.54 -18.24 16.99
CA TYR A 178 9.95 -18.09 17.43
C TYR A 178 10.72 -19.27 18.05
N ASN A 179 10.05 -20.28 18.62
CA ASN A 179 10.74 -21.39 19.30
C ASN A 179 10.49 -22.78 18.68
N ASP A 180 9.75 -22.87 17.57
CA ASP A 180 9.51 -24.13 16.87
C ASP A 180 9.40 -23.99 15.35
N ASP A 181 9.67 -25.09 14.64
CA ASP A 181 9.68 -25.15 13.18
C ASP A 181 8.28 -25.41 12.58
N ARG A 182 7.18 -25.27 13.33
CA ARG A 182 5.85 -25.74 12.84
C ARG A 182 5.38 -25.00 11.59
N GLY A 183 5.57 -23.68 11.49
CA GLY A 183 5.19 -22.96 10.26
C GLY A 183 6.10 -23.26 9.08
N LYS A 184 7.40 -23.48 9.33
CA LYS A 184 8.34 -23.95 8.32
C LYS A 184 7.98 -25.33 7.80
N GLN A 185 7.62 -26.26 8.69
CA GLN A 185 7.11 -27.58 8.33
C GLN A 185 5.78 -27.51 7.57
N ARG A 186 4.84 -26.64 7.99
CA ARG A 186 3.61 -26.38 7.22
C ARG A 186 3.91 -25.86 5.83
N ALA A 187 4.90 -24.99 5.66
CA ALA A 187 5.33 -24.48 4.37
C ALA A 187 5.89 -25.58 3.47
N TYR A 188 6.82 -26.42 3.96
CA TYR A 188 7.38 -27.52 3.17
C TYR A 188 6.34 -28.58 2.82
N ASN A 189 5.45 -28.92 3.75
CA ASN A 189 4.36 -29.86 3.50
C ASN A 189 3.18 -29.24 2.74
N PHE A 190 3.18 -27.91 2.60
CA PHE A 190 2.11 -27.10 2.04
C PHE A 190 0.71 -27.40 2.64
N LYS A 191 0.67 -27.61 3.97
CA LYS A 191 -0.55 -27.94 4.72
C LYS A 191 -1.01 -26.73 5.54
N TRP A 192 -2.04 -26.06 5.04
CA TRP A 192 -2.60 -24.82 5.60
C TRP A 192 -4.06 -24.96 5.97
N ARG A 193 -4.58 -24.04 6.79
CA ARG A 193 -6.00 -24.05 7.14
C ARG A 193 -6.88 -23.82 5.90
N LYS A 194 -8.04 -24.47 5.89
CA LYS A 194 -8.96 -24.46 4.73
C LYS A 194 -9.54 -23.09 4.44
N ASP A 195 -9.77 -22.27 5.46
CA ASP A 195 -10.18 -20.88 5.34
C ASP A 195 -9.10 -20.01 4.69
N ALA A 196 -7.83 -20.14 5.12
CA ALA A 196 -6.69 -19.45 4.49
C ALA A 196 -6.62 -19.75 2.97
N ILE A 197 -6.67 -21.04 2.61
CA ILE A 197 -6.64 -21.48 1.21
C ILE A 197 -7.83 -20.90 0.43
N ARG A 198 -9.04 -20.96 0.99
CA ARG A 198 -10.25 -20.40 0.34
C ARG A 198 -10.13 -18.88 0.15
N ALA A 199 -9.59 -18.15 1.12
CA ALA A 199 -9.36 -16.72 0.99
C ALA A 199 -8.33 -16.42 -0.11
N TYR A 200 -7.23 -17.17 -0.18
CA TYR A 200 -6.23 -17.04 -1.24
C TYR A 200 -6.81 -17.27 -2.64
N GLU A 201 -7.50 -18.39 -2.84
CA GLU A 201 -8.10 -18.73 -4.14
C GLU A 201 -9.13 -17.69 -4.59
N ARG A 202 -9.96 -17.21 -3.65
CA ARG A 202 -11.04 -16.24 -3.93
C ARG A 202 -10.50 -14.83 -4.21
N ILE A 203 -9.48 -14.41 -3.48
CA ILE A 203 -9.03 -13.00 -3.49
C ILE A 203 -7.77 -12.83 -4.32
N PHE A 204 -6.76 -13.69 -4.14
CA PHE A 204 -5.44 -13.46 -4.72
C PHE A 204 -5.31 -14.00 -6.14
N LYS A 205 -5.67 -15.27 -6.37
CA LYS A 205 -5.29 -16.00 -7.59
C LYS A 205 -5.62 -15.27 -8.89
N GLN A 206 -6.83 -14.71 -9.00
CA GLN A 206 -7.25 -13.95 -10.18
C GLN A 206 -6.87 -12.47 -10.09
N LYS A 207 -7.04 -11.85 -8.92
CA LYS A 207 -6.85 -10.39 -8.79
C LYS A 207 -5.39 -9.98 -8.84
N LEU A 208 -4.46 -10.83 -8.42
CA LEU A 208 -3.04 -10.49 -8.42
C LEU A 208 -2.55 -10.19 -9.83
N VAL A 209 -2.90 -11.02 -10.82
CA VAL A 209 -2.53 -10.81 -12.23
C VAL A 209 -3.17 -9.54 -12.77
N LEU A 210 -4.47 -9.35 -12.55
CA LEU A 210 -5.22 -8.19 -13.04
C LEU A 210 -4.74 -6.87 -12.43
N LEU A 211 -4.55 -6.82 -11.11
CA LEU A 211 -4.04 -5.64 -10.41
C LEU A 211 -2.61 -5.31 -10.83
N THR A 212 -1.74 -6.32 -10.95
CA THR A 212 -0.37 -6.13 -11.43
C THR A 212 -0.37 -5.50 -12.83
N ALA A 213 -1.25 -5.97 -13.73
CA ALA A 213 -1.37 -5.42 -15.07
C ALA A 213 -1.89 -3.97 -15.05
N LEU A 214 -2.89 -3.65 -14.22
CA LEU A 214 -3.42 -2.29 -14.10
C LEU A 214 -2.40 -1.31 -13.52
N LEU A 215 -1.65 -1.70 -12.48
CA LEU A 215 -0.61 -0.87 -11.89
C LEU A 215 0.50 -0.51 -12.88
N LYS A 216 0.75 -1.40 -13.86
CA LYS A 216 1.74 -1.20 -14.93
C LYS A 216 1.27 -0.29 -16.07
N GLN A 217 -0.01 0.07 -16.12
CA GLN A 217 -0.53 0.89 -17.22
C GLN A 217 0.00 2.31 -17.12
N LYS A 218 0.52 2.81 -18.24
CA LYS A 218 0.81 4.24 -18.39
C LYS A 218 -0.49 4.98 -18.61
N VAL A 219 -0.66 6.07 -17.88
CA VAL A 219 -1.78 6.99 -18.00
C VAL A 219 -1.26 8.39 -18.25
N GLU A 220 -2.06 9.21 -18.93
CA GLU A 220 -1.77 10.63 -19.01
C GLU A 220 -2.02 11.29 -17.66
N THR A 221 -0.95 11.86 -17.10
CA THR A 221 -0.94 12.54 -15.82
C THR A 221 -0.68 14.02 -16.06
N LYS A 222 -1.43 14.87 -15.37
CA LYS A 222 -1.19 16.32 -15.31
C LYS A 222 -1.04 16.73 -13.86
N ILE A 223 -0.23 17.76 -13.63
CA ILE A 223 -0.12 18.42 -12.34
C ILE A 223 -0.99 19.68 -12.38
N LYS A 224 -1.81 19.87 -11.34
CA LYS A 224 -2.62 21.07 -11.17
C LYS A 224 -2.03 21.94 -10.06
N LEU A 225 -1.72 23.19 -10.39
CA LEU A 225 -1.25 24.19 -9.44
C LEU A 225 -2.39 25.13 -9.05
N THR A 226 -2.64 25.23 -7.75
CA THR A 226 -3.59 26.17 -7.16
C THR A 226 -2.91 27.03 -6.10
N ASP A 227 -3.43 28.23 -5.86
CA ASP A 227 -3.02 29.08 -4.75
C ASP A 227 -3.63 28.65 -3.41
N ASN A 228 -3.38 29.43 -2.35
CA ASN A 228 -3.90 29.17 -1.00
C ASN A 228 -5.43 29.23 -0.90
N ASN A 229 -6.10 29.84 -1.89
CA ASN A 229 -7.56 29.93 -1.99
C ASN A 229 -8.14 28.87 -2.94
N CYS A 230 -7.33 27.87 -3.33
CA CYS A 230 -7.67 26.85 -4.32
C CYS A 230 -8.01 27.42 -5.72
N SER A 231 -7.55 28.62 -6.03
CA SER A 231 -7.72 29.25 -7.36
C SER A 231 -6.63 28.79 -8.32
N ASP A 232 -7.00 28.59 -9.59
CA ASP A 232 -6.10 28.09 -10.63
C ASP A 232 -4.99 29.12 -10.93
N VAL A 233 -3.73 28.67 -10.93
CA VAL A 233 -2.57 29.54 -11.18
C VAL A 233 -2.15 29.42 -12.66
N GLU A 234 -2.54 30.39 -13.48
CA GLU A 234 -2.21 30.44 -14.91
C GLU A 234 -0.79 30.98 -15.20
N ASN A 235 -0.21 30.58 -16.33
CA ASN A 235 1.03 31.12 -16.90
C ASN A 235 2.29 30.93 -16.03
N LYS A 236 2.24 30.05 -15.03
CA LYS A 236 3.38 29.79 -14.15
C LYS A 236 4.37 28.86 -14.81
N ASN A 237 5.63 29.28 -14.90
CA ASN A 237 6.71 28.47 -15.44
C ASN A 237 6.98 27.26 -14.54
N TYR A 238 7.16 26.09 -15.16
CA TYR A 238 7.47 24.85 -14.44
C TYR A 238 8.44 23.97 -15.23
N ILE A 239 9.06 23.04 -14.50
CA ILE A 239 9.76 21.86 -15.03
C ILE A 239 9.08 20.61 -14.46
N LEU A 240 8.77 19.66 -15.34
CA LEU A 240 8.46 18.28 -14.94
C LEU A 240 9.62 17.38 -15.36
N ALA A 241 10.05 16.49 -14.47
CA ALA A 241 11.06 15.48 -14.75
C ALA A 241 10.55 14.09 -14.35
N THR A 242 10.75 13.12 -15.25
CA THR A 242 10.47 11.69 -15.03
C THR A 242 11.60 10.83 -15.60
N VAL A 243 11.66 9.56 -15.20
CA VAL A 243 12.54 8.59 -15.86
C VAL A 243 12.04 8.32 -17.29
N LYS A 244 12.93 8.41 -18.29
CA LYS A 244 12.60 8.21 -19.71
C LYS A 244 12.34 6.74 -20.04
N ASN A 245 13.24 5.86 -19.61
CA ASN A 245 13.17 4.40 -19.84
C ASN A 245 12.83 3.66 -18.54
N SER A 246 11.70 4.01 -17.94
CA SER A 246 11.17 3.38 -16.72
C SER A 246 10.96 1.87 -16.89
N SER A 247 11.34 1.08 -15.88
CA SER A 247 11.06 -0.37 -15.81
C SER A 247 9.54 -0.66 -15.88
N ASN A 248 9.19 -1.82 -16.44
CA ASN A 248 7.83 -2.35 -16.40
C ASN A 248 7.57 -3.23 -15.16
N GLU A 249 8.57 -3.43 -14.31
CA GLU A 249 8.47 -4.31 -13.14
C GLU A 249 8.11 -3.55 -11.88
N LYS A 250 8.63 -2.33 -11.71
CA LYS A 250 8.45 -1.50 -10.53
C LYS A 250 8.30 -0.01 -10.88
N PRO A 251 7.76 0.82 -9.98
CA PRO A 251 7.75 2.26 -10.15
C PRO A 251 9.16 2.85 -10.30
N SER A 252 9.25 3.96 -11.03
CA SER A 252 10.50 4.68 -11.30
C SER A 252 10.72 5.83 -10.33
N HIS A 253 11.96 6.02 -9.88
CA HIS A 253 12.33 7.02 -8.89
C HIS A 253 13.59 7.77 -9.31
N LEU A 254 13.49 9.07 -9.53
CA LEU A 254 14.64 9.94 -9.81
C LEU A 254 15.44 10.24 -8.53
N SER A 255 14.77 10.31 -7.38
CA SER A 255 15.38 10.73 -6.12
C SER A 255 16.21 9.63 -5.44
N MET A 256 15.93 8.35 -5.76
CA MET A 256 16.57 7.17 -5.17
C MET A 256 17.75 6.63 -5.98
N ASP A 257 17.81 6.90 -7.29
CA ASP A 257 18.81 6.34 -8.22
C ASP A 257 20.03 7.26 -8.41
N ARG A 258 20.51 7.93 -7.35
CA ARG A 258 21.56 8.98 -7.41
C ARG A 258 22.93 8.53 -7.95
N GLY A 259 23.16 7.23 -8.13
CA GLY A 259 24.41 6.65 -8.64
C GLY A 259 24.29 5.97 -10.00
N ASN A 260 23.09 5.90 -10.58
CA ASN A 260 22.86 5.26 -11.87
C ASN A 260 22.67 6.33 -12.94
N GLU A 261 23.34 6.17 -14.09
CA GLU A 261 23.07 6.98 -15.28
C GLU A 261 21.64 6.70 -15.75
N THR A 262 20.71 7.51 -15.27
CA THR A 262 19.28 7.38 -15.56
C THR A 262 18.90 8.43 -16.58
N GLU A 263 18.46 8.00 -17.77
CA GLU A 263 17.93 8.96 -18.75
C GLU A 263 16.65 9.61 -18.22
N ILE A 264 16.62 10.94 -18.24
CA ILE A 264 15.51 11.75 -17.73
C ILE A 264 14.75 12.36 -18.91
N ASN A 265 13.42 12.29 -18.85
CA ASN A 265 12.54 13.10 -19.70
C ASN A 265 12.22 14.40 -18.96
N VAL A 266 12.57 15.54 -19.56
CA VAL A 266 12.36 16.87 -18.96
C VAL A 266 11.39 17.68 -19.84
N ILE A 267 10.31 18.16 -19.22
CA ILE A 267 9.31 19.00 -19.88
C ILE A 267 9.35 20.39 -19.25
N PHE A 268 9.67 21.39 -20.06
CA PHE A 268 9.49 22.79 -19.72
C PHE A 268 8.12 23.27 -20.18
N GLY A 269 7.42 24.02 -19.34
CA GLY A 269 6.12 24.55 -19.70
C GLY A 269 5.65 25.70 -18.85
N LYS A 270 4.45 26.18 -19.20
CA LYS A 270 3.65 27.11 -18.40
C LYS A 270 2.30 26.48 -18.12
N THR A 271 1.77 26.68 -16.92
CA THR A 271 0.41 26.23 -16.61
C THR A 271 -0.61 26.93 -17.51
N ASN A 272 -1.65 26.19 -17.91
CA ASN A 272 -2.76 26.76 -18.68
C ASN A 272 -3.72 27.56 -17.79
N SER A 273 -4.81 28.08 -18.37
CA SER A 273 -5.85 28.84 -17.65
C SER A 273 -6.57 28.06 -16.54
N LYS A 274 -6.39 26.74 -16.46
CA LYS A 274 -6.89 25.87 -15.39
C LYS A 274 -5.80 25.47 -14.39
N GLY A 275 -4.64 26.12 -14.45
CA GLY A 275 -3.48 25.79 -13.61
C GLY A 275 -2.83 24.44 -13.93
N GLU A 276 -3.17 23.81 -15.07
CA GLU A 276 -2.69 22.47 -15.41
C GLU A 276 -1.37 22.52 -16.19
N SER A 277 -0.49 21.56 -15.92
CA SER A 277 0.65 21.25 -16.77
C SER A 277 0.23 20.58 -18.08
N LYS A 278 1.15 20.51 -19.05
CA LYS A 278 1.10 19.51 -20.13
C LYS A 278 1.01 18.10 -19.53
N SER A 279 0.33 17.21 -20.25
CA SER A 279 0.27 15.79 -19.89
C SER A 279 1.65 15.15 -20.00
N ILE A 280 1.95 14.25 -19.06
CA ILE A 280 3.08 13.34 -19.10
C ILE A 280 2.56 11.91 -18.94
N LEU A 281 3.18 10.94 -19.60
CA LEU A 281 2.83 9.54 -19.41
C LEU A 281 3.56 9.00 -18.18
N SER A 282 2.82 8.55 -17.19
CA SER A 282 3.37 7.92 -15.98
C SER A 282 2.54 6.69 -15.59
N ARG A 283 3.13 5.78 -14.81
CA ARG A 283 2.41 4.69 -14.17
C ARG A 283 2.06 5.06 -12.73
N ILE A 284 1.26 4.22 -12.11
CA ILE A 284 0.93 4.36 -10.69
C ILE A 284 2.20 4.20 -9.86
N GLY A 285 2.46 5.16 -8.97
CA GLY A 285 3.62 5.14 -8.08
C GLY A 285 4.93 5.66 -8.69
N ASP A 286 4.98 5.98 -9.99
CA ASP A 286 6.14 6.65 -10.59
C ASP A 286 6.37 8.01 -9.93
N GLU A 287 7.63 8.36 -9.69
CA GLU A 287 8.00 9.70 -9.21
C GLU A 287 8.00 10.70 -10.36
N ILE A 288 7.30 11.82 -10.14
CA ILE A 288 7.32 12.98 -11.02
C ILE A 288 7.89 14.14 -10.22
N ILE A 289 9.10 14.59 -10.56
CA ILE A 289 9.68 15.77 -9.94
C ILE A 289 9.09 17.01 -10.61
N THR A 290 8.47 17.87 -9.82
CA THR A 290 7.89 19.14 -10.28
C THR A 290 8.66 20.30 -9.65
N ILE A 291 9.17 21.20 -10.47
CA ILE A 291 9.84 22.44 -10.02
C ILE A 291 9.03 23.62 -10.55
N ILE A 292 8.56 24.48 -9.65
CA ILE A 292 7.93 25.76 -10.01
C ILE A 292 9.03 26.81 -10.12
N LEU A 293 9.11 27.48 -11.27
CA LEU A 293 10.16 28.44 -11.56
C LEU A 293 9.70 29.89 -11.26
N PRO A 294 10.60 30.75 -10.75
CA PRO A 294 10.36 32.20 -10.71
C PRO A 294 10.06 32.74 -12.11
N ASP A 295 9.31 33.84 -12.21
CA ASP A 295 8.92 34.37 -13.53
C ASP A 295 10.12 34.98 -14.28
N ASN A 296 11.11 35.45 -13.53
CA ASN A 296 12.39 35.94 -14.01
C ASN A 296 13.49 34.84 -14.05
N TYR A 297 13.15 33.55 -14.02
CA TYR A 297 14.16 32.48 -13.93
C TYR A 297 15.22 32.54 -15.04
N LYS A 298 14.86 33.00 -16.24
CA LYS A 298 15.81 33.15 -17.37
C LYS A 298 16.88 34.21 -17.09
N ASP A 299 16.52 35.25 -16.34
CA ASP A 299 17.44 36.32 -15.95
C ASP A 299 18.32 35.91 -14.76
N LEU A 300 17.85 34.95 -13.97
CA LEU A 300 18.56 34.37 -12.81
C LEU A 300 19.57 33.28 -13.22
N ILE A 301 19.37 32.62 -14.36
CA ILE A 301 20.32 31.64 -14.89
C ILE A 301 21.43 32.41 -15.61
N HIS A 302 22.45 32.83 -14.87
CA HIS A 302 23.71 33.27 -15.47
C HIS A 302 24.45 32.04 -15.99
N THR A 303 24.26 31.69 -17.27
CA THR A 303 25.17 30.77 -17.95
C THR A 303 26.50 31.49 -18.17
N SER A 304 27.31 31.57 -17.12
CA SER A 304 28.74 31.79 -17.28
C SER A 304 29.29 30.47 -17.81
N SER A 305 29.26 30.31 -19.12
CA SER A 305 29.94 29.19 -19.78
C SER A 305 31.44 29.35 -19.54
N THR A 306 31.97 28.62 -18.55
CA THR A 306 33.41 28.31 -18.44
C THR A 306 33.62 26.88 -18.90
#